data_AF-A0A0F9R6V1-F1
#
_entry.id   AF-A0A0F9R6V1-F1
#
_cell.length_a   1.000
_cell.length_b   1.000
_cell.length_c   1.000
_cell.angle_alpha   90.00
_cell.angle_beta   90.00
_cell.angle_gamma   90.00
#
_symmetry.space_group_name_H-M   'P 1'
#
loop_
_entity.id
_entity.type
_entity.pdbx_description
1 polymer ?
#
loop_
_entity_poly.entity_id
_entity_poly.type
_entity_poly.pdbx_seq_one_letter_code
_entity_poly.pdbx_strand_id
1 'polypeptide(L)'
;MAKITILEGPDGGGKTRLAYRLCDRYGFRYHHEGPPHQPDMFRYYAETLERMVYSRTNWVLDRFHLGELVYGEVVRGKSQIGTEGVRLLNRLIRHADVRVVIVLPDPITCEKNFQKELDEGRGYLKTRRQFTRVYNFYHDLWRQSCGHYLRFNYRNRLHNLDHLVTPYRHTPFRGMVGSRRAKFIIMGEQVNHEKISVDLPFFNLENSSHSLNRALWAAGYLEEEMAFVNAYRGTKPKNLRRLIRESQPKAERIIALDGRAQYVLATQGVPHYRVAHPQFIKRFEHPKSQRYVRQLKDIREANQSYANRYLYKV
;
A
#
# COMPACT_ATOMS: atom_id res chain seq x y z
N MET A 1 -7.80 -17.09 4.26
CA MET A 1 -7.27 -15.88 4.93
C MET A 1 -8.45 -15.12 5.50
N ALA A 2 -8.22 -14.31 6.53
CA ALA A 2 -9.24 -13.39 7.05
C ALA A 2 -9.75 -12.46 5.93
N LYS A 3 -11.05 -12.14 5.93
CA LYS A 3 -11.58 -11.00 5.16
C LYS A 3 -11.41 -9.74 5.99
N ILE A 4 -10.84 -8.69 5.42
CA ILE A 4 -10.60 -7.44 6.14
C ILE A 4 -11.17 -6.27 5.32
N THR A 5 -11.95 -5.42 5.98
CA THR A 5 -12.50 -4.20 5.42
C THR A 5 -12.09 -3.01 6.29
N ILE A 6 -11.33 -2.08 5.71
CA ILE A 6 -10.97 -0.79 6.29
C ILE A 6 -12.03 0.24 5.90
N LEU A 7 -12.61 0.91 6.89
CA LEU A 7 -13.54 2.02 6.74
C LEU A 7 -12.83 3.34 7.06
N GLU A 8 -12.80 4.22 6.08
CA GLU A 8 -12.17 5.54 6.13
C GLU A 8 -13.17 6.60 5.73
N GLY A 9 -12.95 7.87 6.10
CA GLY A 9 -13.86 8.96 5.76
C GLY A 9 -14.03 9.99 6.88
N PRO A 10 -14.74 11.09 6.63
CA PRO A 10 -14.91 12.19 7.57
C PRO A 10 -15.75 11.82 8.80
N ASP A 11 -15.65 12.64 9.85
CA ASP A 11 -16.59 12.65 10.98
C ASP A 11 -18.03 12.89 10.49
N GLY A 12 -19.03 12.32 11.16
CA GLY A 12 -20.41 12.32 10.66
C GLY A 12 -20.68 11.45 9.41
N GLY A 13 -19.66 10.79 8.83
CA GLY A 13 -19.79 9.94 7.65
C GLY A 13 -20.50 8.60 7.88
N GLY A 14 -20.77 8.19 9.12
CA GLY A 14 -21.49 6.94 9.44
C GLY A 14 -20.63 5.68 9.41
N LYS A 15 -19.30 5.80 9.51
CA LYS A 15 -18.34 4.68 9.51
C LYS A 15 -18.64 3.65 10.59
N THR A 16 -18.74 4.09 11.85
CA THR A 16 -18.98 3.21 13.00
C THR A 16 -20.31 2.46 12.87
N ARG A 17 -21.36 3.12 12.38
CA ARG A 17 -22.64 2.47 12.09
C ARG A 17 -22.52 1.41 10.99
N LEU A 18 -21.76 1.70 9.94
CA LEU A 18 -21.46 0.72 8.90
C LEU A 18 -20.65 -0.46 9.44
N ALA A 19 -19.68 -0.20 10.32
CA ALA A 19 -18.87 -1.23 10.95
C ALA A 19 -19.73 -2.20 11.75
N TYR A 20 -20.62 -1.70 12.62
CA TYR A 20 -21.55 -2.55 13.37
C TYR A 20 -22.45 -3.37 12.46
N ARG A 21 -22.96 -2.79 11.35
CA ARG A 21 -23.72 -3.57 10.36
C ARG A 21 -22.90 -4.70 9.74
N LEU A 22 -21.59 -4.52 9.52
CA LEU A 22 -20.72 -5.58 9.02
C LEU A 22 -20.48 -6.66 10.08
N CYS A 23 -20.35 -6.26 11.35
CA CYS A 23 -20.28 -7.19 12.49
C CYS A 23 -21.54 -8.03 12.58
N ASP A 24 -22.71 -7.39 12.66
CA ASP A 24 -24.01 -8.05 12.86
C ASP A 24 -24.36 -8.98 11.70
N ARG A 25 -24.14 -8.54 10.45
CA ARG A 25 -24.56 -9.28 9.25
C ARG A 25 -23.57 -10.36 8.82
N TYR A 26 -22.27 -10.14 8.98
CA TYR A 26 -21.23 -11.01 8.41
C TYR A 26 -20.28 -11.60 9.46
N GLY A 27 -20.51 -11.35 10.76
CA GLY A 27 -19.68 -11.86 11.85
C GLY A 27 -18.27 -11.28 11.88
N PHE A 28 -18.09 -10.04 11.40
CA PHE A 28 -16.80 -9.35 11.48
C PHE A 28 -16.52 -8.95 12.93
N ARG A 29 -15.24 -8.93 13.32
CA ARG A 29 -14.79 -8.29 14.56
C ARG A 29 -14.49 -6.82 14.31
N TYR A 30 -14.92 -5.98 15.25
CA TYR A 30 -14.70 -4.54 15.22
C TYR A 30 -13.34 -4.19 15.81
N HIS A 31 -12.61 -3.31 15.11
CA HIS A 31 -11.39 -2.68 15.61
C HIS A 31 -11.42 -1.20 15.25
N HIS A 32 -11.30 -0.34 16.26
CA HIS A 32 -11.31 1.11 16.09
C HIS A 32 -9.92 1.68 16.31
N GLU A 33 -9.47 2.52 15.37
CA GLU A 33 -8.25 3.30 15.53
C GLU A 33 -8.60 4.74 15.94
N GLY A 34 -8.12 5.10 17.13
CA GLY A 34 -8.19 6.46 17.65
C GLY A 34 -7.03 7.32 17.15
N PRO A 35 -6.79 8.48 17.80
CA PRO A 35 -5.58 9.26 17.56
C PRO A 35 -4.30 8.42 17.74
N PRO A 36 -3.20 8.78 17.06
CA PRO A 36 -1.91 8.12 17.25
C PRO A 36 -1.52 8.01 18.71
N HIS A 37 -1.16 6.79 19.10
CA HIS A 37 -0.82 6.45 20.47
C HIS A 37 0.55 5.76 20.58
N GLN A 38 1.17 5.44 19.43
CA GLN A 38 2.51 4.87 19.36
C GLN A 38 3.48 5.87 18.70
N PRO A 39 4.77 5.88 19.10
CA PRO A 39 5.78 6.67 18.40
C PRO A 39 6.01 6.26 16.95
N ASP A 40 5.93 4.95 16.66
CA ASP A 40 6.09 4.37 15.33
C ASP A 40 4.76 3.80 14.82
N MET A 41 3.90 4.70 14.35
CA MET A 41 2.59 4.33 13.80
C MET A 41 2.70 3.48 12.53
N PHE A 42 3.77 3.65 11.74
CA PHE A 42 3.96 2.86 10.51
C PHE A 42 4.11 1.38 10.84
N ARG A 43 5.02 1.07 11.77
CA ARG A 43 5.22 -0.29 12.23
C ARG A 43 3.99 -0.85 12.93
N TYR A 44 3.34 -0.05 13.77
CA TYR A 44 2.11 -0.44 14.46
C TYR A 44 1.02 -0.89 13.46
N TYR A 45 0.75 -0.11 12.40
CA TYR A 45 -0.24 -0.49 11.40
C TYR A 45 0.18 -1.73 10.61
N ALA A 46 1.45 -1.86 10.25
CA ALA A 46 1.94 -3.02 9.52
C ALA A 46 1.77 -4.32 10.32
N GLU A 47 2.23 -4.33 11.59
CA GLU A 47 2.12 -5.49 12.48
C GLU A 47 0.65 -5.81 12.82
N THR A 48 -0.19 -4.79 13.03
CA THR A 48 -1.61 -4.99 13.29
C THR A 48 -2.31 -5.65 12.11
N LEU A 49 -2.05 -5.17 10.90
CA LEU A 49 -2.62 -5.74 9.69
C LEU A 49 -2.14 -7.18 9.46
N GLU A 50 -0.84 -7.44 9.64
CA GLU A 50 -0.25 -8.78 9.53
C GLU A 50 -0.94 -9.76 10.49
N ARG A 51 -1.04 -9.42 11.78
CA ARG A 51 -1.72 -10.26 12.78
C ARG A 51 -3.16 -10.57 12.36
N MET A 52 -3.92 -9.57 11.90
CA MET A 52 -5.31 -9.74 11.50
C MET A 52 -5.45 -10.66 10.28
N VAL A 53 -4.57 -10.50 9.27
CA VAL A 53 -4.57 -11.34 8.05
C VAL A 53 -4.40 -12.82 8.40
N TYR A 54 -3.52 -13.13 9.36
CA TYR A 54 -3.24 -14.50 9.78
C TYR A 54 -4.18 -15.05 10.86
N SER A 55 -4.98 -14.21 11.52
CA SER A 55 -5.90 -14.62 12.60
C SER A 55 -7.06 -15.53 12.19
N ARG A 56 -7.29 -15.73 10.87
CA ARG A 56 -8.48 -16.41 10.29
C ARG A 56 -9.83 -15.79 10.68
N THR A 57 -9.83 -14.67 11.39
CA THR A 57 -11.02 -13.94 11.84
C THR A 57 -11.29 -12.79 10.87
N ASN A 58 -12.54 -12.55 10.49
CA ASN A 58 -12.87 -11.40 9.64
C ASN A 58 -12.85 -10.11 10.46
N TRP A 59 -12.29 -9.02 9.93
CA TRP A 59 -12.11 -7.76 10.65
C TRP A 59 -12.69 -6.58 9.89
N VAL A 60 -13.35 -5.69 10.62
CA VAL A 60 -13.66 -4.34 10.16
C VAL A 60 -12.85 -3.34 10.98
N LEU A 61 -12.03 -2.57 10.28
CA LEU A 61 -11.11 -1.57 10.83
C LEU A 61 -11.71 -0.18 10.59
N ASP A 62 -12.05 0.56 11.63
CA ASP A 62 -12.59 1.93 11.56
C ASP A 62 -11.47 2.94 11.81
N ARG A 63 -11.12 3.75 10.78
CA ARG A 63 -10.06 4.80 10.77
C ARG A 63 -8.61 4.29 10.81
N PHE A 64 -8.29 3.26 10.02
CA PHE A 64 -7.01 2.57 10.13
C PHE A 64 -5.77 3.40 9.81
N HIS A 65 -5.53 3.77 8.55
CA HIS A 65 -4.22 4.30 8.11
C HIS A 65 -4.31 5.60 7.30
N LEU A 66 -5.40 5.82 6.57
CA LEU A 66 -5.55 7.07 5.78
C LEU A 66 -5.85 8.27 6.69
N GLY A 67 -6.40 8.01 7.87
CA GLY A 67 -6.59 9.03 8.90
C GLY A 67 -5.31 9.80 9.23
N GLU A 68 -4.13 9.17 9.13
CA GLU A 68 -2.85 9.85 9.36
C GLU A 68 -2.51 10.90 8.31
N LEU A 69 -2.90 10.71 7.05
CA LEU A 69 -2.74 11.75 6.03
C LEU A 69 -3.79 12.83 6.15
N VAL A 70 -5.01 12.46 6.54
CA VAL A 70 -6.13 13.40 6.52
C VAL A 70 -6.19 14.21 7.81
N TYR A 71 -6.39 13.54 8.95
CA TYR A 71 -6.52 14.20 10.24
C TYR A 71 -5.17 14.70 10.76
N GLY A 72 -4.08 13.99 10.49
CA GLY A 72 -2.74 14.43 10.88
C GLY A 72 -2.40 15.81 10.28
N GLU A 73 -2.63 15.98 8.98
CA GLU A 73 -2.38 17.26 8.30
C GLU A 73 -3.37 18.36 8.71
N VAL A 74 -4.65 18.03 8.91
CA VAL A 74 -5.66 19.06 9.21
C VAL A 74 -5.63 19.52 10.67
N VAL A 75 -5.39 18.60 11.61
CA VAL A 75 -5.47 18.87 13.06
C VAL A 75 -4.09 19.10 13.67
N ARG A 76 -3.09 18.29 13.31
CA ARG A 76 -1.74 18.34 13.89
C ARG A 76 -0.74 19.12 13.03
N GLY A 77 -1.12 19.47 11.80
CA GLY A 77 -0.24 20.09 10.82
C GLY A 77 0.86 19.17 10.28
N LYS A 78 0.81 17.87 10.62
CA LYS A 78 1.74 16.84 10.13
C LYS A 78 1.18 15.43 10.30
N SER A 79 1.41 14.58 9.32
CA SER A 79 1.25 13.12 9.40
C SER A 79 2.43 12.46 10.11
N GLN A 80 2.19 11.42 10.92
CA GLN A 80 3.30 10.68 11.55
C GLN A 80 3.97 9.70 10.59
N ILE A 81 3.22 9.15 9.62
CA ILE A 81 3.74 8.19 8.64
C ILE A 81 4.00 8.82 7.27
N GLY A 82 3.38 9.97 7.00
CA GLY A 82 3.50 10.67 5.72
C GLY A 82 2.97 9.90 4.51
N THR A 83 3.05 10.54 3.34
CA THR A 83 2.61 9.95 2.07
C THR A 83 3.35 8.66 1.74
N GLU A 84 4.63 8.60 2.08
CA GLU A 84 5.48 7.44 1.83
C GLU A 84 5.05 6.22 2.66
N GLY A 85 4.79 6.42 3.96
CA GLY A 85 4.29 5.35 4.84
C GLY A 85 2.96 4.79 4.38
N VAL A 86 2.02 5.66 3.96
CA VAL A 86 0.75 5.20 3.38
C VAL A 86 0.95 4.44 2.08
N ARG A 87 1.85 4.87 1.18
CA ARG A 87 2.16 4.12 -0.05
C ARG A 87 2.66 2.71 0.27
N LEU A 88 3.58 2.59 1.22
CA LEU A 88 4.08 1.29 1.66
C LEU A 88 2.96 0.44 2.28
N LEU A 89 2.20 0.96 3.25
CA LEU A 89 1.07 0.24 3.85
C LEU A 89 0.05 -0.22 2.79
N ASN A 90 -0.23 0.61 1.78
CA ASN A 90 -1.10 0.24 0.68
C ASN A 90 -0.60 -0.98 -0.13
N ARG A 91 0.71 -1.22 -0.21
CA ARG A 91 1.26 -2.45 -0.81
C ARG A 91 0.87 -3.68 0.01
N LEU A 92 0.95 -3.58 1.34
CA LEU A 92 0.56 -4.66 2.25
C LEU A 92 -0.96 -4.90 2.19
N ILE A 93 -1.76 -3.84 2.21
CA ILE A 93 -3.23 -3.89 2.06
C ILE A 93 -3.62 -4.62 0.77
N ARG A 94 -3.01 -4.26 -0.36
CA ARG A 94 -3.27 -4.91 -1.67
C ARG A 94 -2.82 -6.38 -1.68
N HIS A 95 -1.65 -6.66 -1.12
CA HIS A 95 -1.14 -8.02 -0.98
C HIS A 95 -2.11 -8.91 -0.18
N ALA A 96 -2.62 -8.37 0.94
CA ALA A 96 -3.54 -9.04 1.85
C ALA A 96 -4.99 -9.13 1.37
N ASP A 97 -5.31 -8.64 0.17
CA ASP A 97 -6.69 -8.55 -0.36
C ASP A 97 -7.64 -7.74 0.52
N VAL A 98 -7.12 -6.77 1.25
CA VAL A 98 -7.88 -5.92 2.17
C VAL A 98 -8.68 -4.90 1.36
N ARG A 99 -9.96 -4.74 1.70
CA ARG A 99 -10.84 -3.73 1.10
C ARG A 99 -10.68 -2.41 1.84
N VAL A 100 -10.48 -1.32 1.11
CA VAL A 100 -10.55 0.04 1.68
C VAL A 100 -11.80 0.72 1.14
N VAL A 101 -12.64 1.21 2.04
CA VAL A 101 -13.92 1.86 1.75
C VAL A 101 -13.87 3.28 2.29
N ILE A 102 -13.94 4.27 1.41
CA ILE A 102 -14.15 5.66 1.78
C ILE A 102 -15.67 5.88 1.93
N VAL A 103 -16.11 5.96 3.18
CA VAL A 103 -17.47 6.25 3.59
C VAL A 103 -17.70 7.75 3.43
N LEU A 104 -18.27 8.14 2.29
CA LEU A 104 -18.38 9.52 1.83
C LEU A 104 -19.79 9.84 1.29
N PRO A 105 -20.78 9.99 2.19
CA PRO A 105 -22.07 10.64 1.89
C PRO A 105 -21.90 12.08 1.40
N ASP A 106 -22.98 12.72 0.96
CA ASP A 106 -22.93 14.13 0.57
C ASP A 106 -22.47 15.03 1.74
N PRO A 107 -21.77 16.14 1.45
CA PRO A 107 -21.12 16.95 2.47
C PRO A 107 -22.12 17.56 3.45
N ILE A 108 -23.32 17.92 2.98
CA ILE A 108 -24.39 18.49 3.81
C ILE A 108 -24.83 17.49 4.88
N THR A 109 -24.97 16.21 4.51
CA THR A 109 -25.31 15.15 5.47
C THR A 109 -24.21 14.93 6.49
N CYS A 110 -22.96 14.81 6.04
CA CYS A 110 -21.83 14.64 6.94
C CYS A 110 -21.69 15.84 7.89
N GLU A 111 -21.90 17.05 7.40
CA GLU A 111 -21.84 18.28 8.19
C GLU A 111 -22.92 18.36 9.26
N LYS A 112 -24.17 17.98 8.93
CA LYS A 112 -25.26 17.91 9.92
C LYS A 112 -24.95 16.93 11.05
N ASN A 113 -24.37 15.79 10.74
CA ASN A 113 -23.98 14.81 11.75
C ASN A 113 -22.78 15.30 12.57
N PHE A 114 -21.80 15.91 11.91
CA PHE A 114 -20.65 16.54 12.56
C PHE A 114 -21.07 17.67 13.52
N GLN A 115 -22.05 18.50 13.15
CA GLN A 115 -22.55 19.56 14.01
C GLN A 115 -23.12 19.00 15.32
N LYS A 116 -23.86 17.89 15.26
CA LYS A 116 -24.35 17.21 16.48
C LYS A 116 -23.20 16.73 17.37
N GLU A 117 -22.19 16.11 16.76
CA GLU A 117 -20.98 15.68 17.48
C GLU A 117 -20.25 16.87 18.13
N LEU A 118 -20.23 18.02 17.44
CA LEU A 118 -19.64 19.26 17.95
C LEU A 118 -20.44 19.86 19.12
N ASP A 119 -21.77 19.92 18.99
CA ASP A 119 -22.68 20.45 20.02
C ASP A 119 -22.61 19.63 21.31
N GLU A 120 -22.38 18.32 21.19
CA GLU A 120 -22.21 17.40 22.32
C GLU A 120 -20.78 17.40 22.88
N GLY A 121 -19.84 18.13 22.26
CA GLY A 121 -18.42 18.10 22.62
C GLY A 121 -17.70 16.79 22.29
N ARG A 122 -18.34 15.90 21.52
CA ARG A 122 -17.90 14.53 21.17
C ARG A 122 -17.32 14.50 19.76
N GLY A 123 -16.27 15.27 19.49
CA GLY A 123 -15.65 15.33 18.16
C GLY A 123 -14.16 15.59 18.23
N TYR A 124 -13.39 14.92 17.35
CA TYR A 124 -11.96 15.21 17.22
C TYR A 124 -11.73 16.55 16.51
N LEU A 125 -12.53 16.85 15.49
CA LEU A 125 -12.55 18.15 14.83
C LEU A 125 -13.31 19.18 15.67
N LYS A 126 -12.81 20.42 15.71
CA LYS A 126 -13.34 21.50 16.57
C LYS A 126 -14.01 22.61 15.80
N THR A 127 -13.87 22.62 14.47
CA THR A 127 -14.41 23.69 13.63
C THR A 127 -14.96 23.17 12.32
N ARG A 128 -15.96 23.88 11.78
CA ARG A 128 -16.50 23.65 10.44
C ARG A 128 -15.41 23.70 9.36
N ARG A 129 -14.44 24.61 9.49
CA ARG A 129 -13.31 24.72 8.56
C ARG A 129 -12.45 23.45 8.54
N GLN A 130 -12.17 22.85 9.70
CA GLN A 130 -11.45 21.58 9.76
C GLN A 130 -12.27 20.44 9.13
N PHE A 131 -13.57 20.38 9.42
CA PHE A 131 -14.47 19.41 8.79
C PHE A 131 -14.44 19.50 7.26
N THR A 132 -14.60 20.69 6.68
CA THR A 132 -14.57 20.90 5.23
C THR A 132 -13.25 20.42 4.63
N ARG A 133 -12.12 20.72 5.29
CA ARG A 133 -10.80 20.25 4.84
C ARG A 133 -10.69 18.73 4.86
N VAL A 134 -11.11 18.08 5.95
CA VAL A 134 -11.09 16.61 6.08
C VAL A 134 -11.98 15.95 5.02
N TYR A 135 -13.20 16.46 4.83
CA TYR A 135 -14.13 15.93 3.83
C TYR A 135 -13.52 16.01 2.42
N ASN A 136 -13.01 17.18 2.04
CA ASN A 136 -12.40 17.39 0.72
C ASN A 136 -11.17 16.50 0.52
N PHE A 137 -10.34 16.32 1.57
CA PHE A 137 -9.18 15.46 1.47
C PHE A 137 -9.56 14.00 1.21
N TYR A 138 -10.54 13.45 1.92
CA TYR A 138 -11.03 12.09 1.63
C TYR A 138 -11.67 11.97 0.24
N HIS A 139 -12.38 13.01 -0.21
CA HIS A 139 -12.92 13.06 -1.55
C HIS A 139 -11.82 13.01 -2.61
N ASP A 140 -10.76 13.79 -2.44
CA ASP A 140 -9.62 13.84 -3.36
C ASP A 140 -8.82 12.54 -3.35
N LEU A 141 -8.58 11.96 -2.17
CA LEU A 141 -7.96 10.64 -2.03
C LEU A 141 -8.76 9.57 -2.78
N TRP A 142 -10.09 9.57 -2.65
CA TRP A 142 -10.93 8.65 -3.40
C TRP A 142 -10.79 8.86 -4.92
N ARG A 143 -10.87 10.11 -5.40
CA ARG A 143 -10.73 10.42 -6.84
C ARG A 143 -9.37 10.00 -7.40
N GLN A 144 -8.30 10.26 -6.66
CA GLN A 144 -6.93 9.94 -7.06
C GLN A 144 -6.61 8.46 -6.93
N SER A 145 -7.41 7.68 -6.19
CA SER A 145 -7.17 6.25 -6.00
C SER A 145 -7.45 5.40 -7.24
N CYS A 146 -7.95 5.97 -8.35
CA CYS A 146 -8.21 5.26 -9.61
C CYS A 146 -9.02 3.95 -9.43
N GLY A 147 -9.97 3.93 -8.48
CA GLY A 147 -10.82 2.78 -8.18
C GLY A 147 -10.23 1.77 -7.18
N HIS A 148 -9.06 2.05 -6.60
CA HIS A 148 -8.50 1.23 -5.52
C HIS A 148 -9.32 1.31 -4.23
N TYR A 149 -9.93 2.46 -3.95
CA TYR A 149 -10.83 2.61 -2.82
C TYR A 149 -12.27 2.59 -3.29
N LEU A 150 -13.10 1.80 -2.61
CA LEU A 150 -14.54 1.83 -2.83
C LEU A 150 -15.12 3.08 -2.19
N ARG A 151 -16.04 3.75 -2.86
CA ARG A 151 -16.85 4.80 -2.23
C ARG A 151 -18.16 4.19 -1.74
N PHE A 152 -18.52 4.50 -0.51
CA PHE A 152 -19.80 4.11 0.06
C PHE A 152 -20.58 5.35 0.52
N ASN A 153 -21.84 5.47 0.07
CA ASN A 153 -22.76 6.49 0.52
C ASN A 153 -24.03 5.82 1.04
N TYR A 154 -24.20 5.76 2.37
CA TYR A 154 -25.35 5.06 2.97
C TYR A 154 -26.72 5.65 2.59
N ARG A 155 -26.79 6.85 2.02
CA ARG A 155 -28.06 7.43 1.53
C ARG A 155 -28.49 6.83 0.19
N ASN A 156 -27.57 6.27 -0.57
CA ASN A 156 -27.89 5.60 -1.81
C ASN A 156 -28.41 4.18 -1.50
N ARG A 157 -29.72 3.97 -1.74
CA ARG A 157 -30.43 2.71 -1.46
C ARG A 157 -29.92 1.52 -2.27
N LEU A 158 -29.10 1.76 -3.31
CA LEU A 158 -28.59 0.71 -4.19
C LEU A 158 -27.34 0.00 -3.65
N HIS A 159 -26.76 0.43 -2.52
CA HIS A 159 -25.54 -0.21 -2.03
C HIS A 159 -25.82 -1.56 -1.37
N ASN A 160 -25.48 -2.64 -2.09
CA ASN A 160 -25.36 -3.96 -1.50
C ASN A 160 -24.07 -4.03 -0.65
N LEU A 161 -24.22 -4.32 0.65
CA LEU A 161 -23.12 -4.51 1.59
C LEU A 161 -22.20 -5.68 1.21
N ASP A 162 -22.69 -6.63 0.41
CA ASP A 162 -21.90 -7.79 -0.04
C ASP A 162 -20.64 -7.33 -0.80
N HIS A 163 -20.70 -6.22 -1.54
CA HIS A 163 -19.53 -5.69 -2.25
C HIS A 163 -18.42 -5.18 -1.33
N LEU A 164 -18.75 -4.81 -0.09
CA LEU A 164 -17.78 -4.32 0.90
C LEU A 164 -16.99 -5.46 1.56
N VAL A 165 -17.55 -6.67 1.56
CA VAL A 165 -16.98 -7.88 2.18
C VAL A 165 -16.54 -8.92 1.16
N THR A 166 -16.90 -8.76 -0.10
CA THR A 166 -16.47 -9.66 -1.18
C THR A 166 -14.98 -9.41 -1.45
N PRO A 167 -14.10 -10.41 -1.26
CA PRO A 167 -12.69 -10.30 -1.63
C PRO A 167 -12.57 -9.91 -3.11
N TYR A 168 -11.42 -9.42 -3.60
CA TYR A 168 -11.29 -9.13 -5.03
C TYR A 168 -11.34 -10.41 -5.92
N ARG A 169 -11.62 -11.59 -5.33
CA ARG A 169 -11.64 -12.94 -5.93
C ARG A 169 -10.28 -13.39 -6.48
N HIS A 170 -9.20 -12.73 -6.08
CA HIS A 170 -7.86 -13.12 -6.50
C HIS A 170 -7.13 -13.77 -5.34
N THR A 171 -6.52 -14.92 -5.61
CA THR A 171 -5.70 -15.64 -4.65
C THR A 171 -4.54 -14.73 -4.22
N PRO A 172 -4.28 -14.58 -2.90
CA PRO A 172 -3.16 -13.79 -2.40
C PRO A 172 -1.84 -14.33 -2.96
N PHE A 173 -1.03 -13.44 -3.54
CA PHE A 173 0.24 -13.79 -4.17
C PHE A 173 1.29 -14.10 -3.10
N ARG A 174 1.51 -15.38 -2.81
CA ARG A 174 2.55 -15.77 -1.86
C ARG A 174 3.94 -15.40 -2.41
N GLY A 175 4.64 -14.51 -1.70
CA GLY A 175 6.03 -14.16 -1.99
C GLY A 175 6.24 -12.91 -2.84
N MET A 176 5.19 -12.14 -3.16
CA MET A 176 5.29 -10.81 -3.78
C MET A 176 4.37 -9.80 -3.08
N VAL A 177 4.79 -8.54 -2.98
CA VAL A 177 3.97 -7.44 -2.41
C VAL A 177 3.81 -6.31 -3.44
N GLY A 178 2.67 -5.62 -3.46
CA GLY A 178 2.42 -4.49 -4.38
C GLY A 178 1.20 -4.70 -5.28
N SER A 179 1.28 -4.15 -6.49
CA SER A 179 0.21 -4.26 -7.48
C SER A 179 0.03 -5.68 -8.02
N ARG A 180 -1.22 -6.04 -8.27
CA ARG A 180 -1.60 -7.31 -8.90
C ARG A 180 -1.49 -7.29 -10.41
N ARG A 181 -1.40 -6.10 -11.00
CA ARG A 181 -1.27 -5.86 -12.44
C ARG A 181 0.03 -5.10 -12.68
N ALA A 182 1.08 -5.51 -11.97
CA ALA A 182 2.35 -4.84 -12.05
C ALA A 182 2.92 -4.99 -13.46
N LYS A 183 3.32 -3.85 -14.03
CA LYS A 183 4.14 -3.80 -15.24
C LYS A 183 5.61 -4.01 -14.91
N PHE A 184 6.02 -3.61 -13.71
CA PHE A 184 7.39 -3.64 -13.24
C PHE A 184 7.50 -4.54 -12.00
N ILE A 185 8.39 -5.52 -12.06
CA ILE A 185 8.74 -6.36 -10.90
C ILE A 185 10.11 -5.92 -10.40
N ILE A 186 10.14 -5.38 -9.20
CA ILE A 186 11.36 -4.94 -8.53
C ILE A 186 11.86 -6.07 -7.62
N MET A 187 13.08 -6.52 -7.85
CA MET A 187 13.62 -7.70 -7.19
C MET A 187 14.82 -7.38 -6.32
N GLY A 188 14.67 -7.62 -5.01
CA GLY A 188 15.76 -7.63 -4.05
C GLY A 188 16.31 -9.03 -3.82
N GLU A 189 17.37 -9.12 -3.02
CA GLU A 189 17.95 -10.38 -2.59
C GLU A 189 17.08 -11.10 -1.54
N GLN A 190 17.02 -10.56 -0.32
CA GLN A 190 16.33 -11.14 0.84
C GLN A 190 16.01 -10.06 1.89
N VAL A 191 15.06 -10.33 2.78
CA VAL A 191 14.79 -9.48 3.95
C VAL A 191 15.82 -9.81 5.04
N ASN A 192 16.45 -8.78 5.62
CA ASN A 192 17.42 -8.94 6.73
C ASN A 192 16.76 -9.07 8.11
N HIS A 193 15.44 -9.03 8.21
CA HIS A 193 14.73 -8.91 9.47
C HIS A 193 14.04 -10.22 9.86
N GLU A 194 14.43 -10.77 11.01
CA GLU A 194 13.79 -11.92 11.65
C GLU A 194 12.40 -11.59 12.23
N LYS A 195 12.06 -10.30 12.37
CA LYS A 195 10.92 -9.84 13.19
C LYS A 195 9.57 -9.76 12.47
N ILE A 196 9.53 -9.72 11.13
CA ILE A 196 8.27 -9.69 10.37
C ILE A 196 8.14 -11.03 9.67
N SER A 197 7.01 -11.73 9.90
CA SER A 197 6.80 -13.07 9.36
C SER A 197 6.52 -13.05 7.84
N VAL A 198 6.04 -11.91 7.35
CA VAL A 198 5.83 -11.67 5.92
C VAL A 198 7.13 -11.21 5.26
N ASP A 199 7.49 -11.92 4.20
CA ASP A 199 8.56 -11.59 3.27
C ASP A 199 8.21 -10.32 2.47
N LEU A 200 8.42 -9.16 3.09
CA LEU A 200 8.12 -7.83 2.56
C LEU A 200 9.38 -7.13 2.03
N PRO A 201 9.74 -7.31 0.75
CA PRO A 201 10.85 -6.60 0.12
C PRO A 201 10.66 -5.08 0.19
N PHE A 202 11.70 -4.38 0.62
CA PHE A 202 11.80 -2.92 0.67
C PHE A 202 10.66 -2.22 1.41
N PHE A 203 10.16 -2.83 2.48
CA PHE A 203 9.09 -2.32 3.33
C PHE A 203 9.67 -1.70 4.62
N ASN A 204 10.35 -0.57 4.48
CA ASN A 204 10.85 0.23 5.61
C ASN A 204 10.94 1.70 5.19
N LEU A 205 10.62 2.61 6.11
CA LEU A 205 10.75 4.06 5.95
C LEU A 205 12.18 4.56 6.13
N GLU A 206 13.12 3.67 6.43
CA GLU A 206 14.52 3.98 6.62
C GLU A 206 15.43 3.23 5.62
N ASN A 207 16.73 3.53 5.71
CA ASN A 207 17.80 2.77 5.05
C ASN A 207 17.67 2.68 3.53
N SER A 208 18.07 1.54 2.96
CA SER A 208 18.07 1.29 1.52
C SER A 208 16.67 1.20 0.92
N SER A 209 15.70 0.71 1.68
CA SER A 209 14.28 0.67 1.30
C SER A 209 13.75 2.06 0.98
N HIS A 210 13.95 3.03 1.89
CA HIS A 210 13.52 4.40 1.67
C HIS A 210 14.18 5.04 0.44
N SER A 211 15.50 4.89 0.31
CA SER A 211 16.25 5.43 -0.84
C SER A 211 15.76 4.85 -2.18
N LEU A 212 15.49 3.55 -2.24
CA LEU A 212 14.95 2.91 -3.44
C LEU A 212 13.57 3.44 -3.81
N ASN A 213 12.65 3.50 -2.83
CA ASN A 213 11.28 3.94 -3.08
C ASN A 213 11.24 5.37 -3.60
N ARG A 214 12.02 6.28 -3.01
CA ARG A 214 12.15 7.66 -3.50
C ARG A 214 12.74 7.72 -4.91
N ALA A 215 13.74 6.88 -5.22
CA ALA A 215 14.31 6.83 -6.55
C ALA A 215 13.30 6.34 -7.61
N LEU A 216 12.50 5.32 -7.28
CA LEU A 216 11.43 4.82 -8.14
C LEU A 216 10.37 5.91 -8.40
N TRP A 217 9.90 6.61 -7.36
CA TRP A 217 8.93 7.70 -7.54
C TRP A 217 9.50 8.86 -8.34
N ALA A 218 10.76 9.24 -8.09
CA ALA A 218 11.44 10.29 -8.85
C ALA A 218 11.65 9.89 -10.33
N ALA A 219 11.80 8.59 -10.60
CA ALA A 219 11.85 8.04 -11.95
C ALA A 219 10.46 7.88 -12.60
N GLY A 220 9.39 8.31 -11.92
CA GLY A 220 8.02 8.33 -12.44
C GLY A 220 7.26 7.01 -12.29
N TYR A 221 7.76 6.07 -11.49
CA TYR A 221 7.02 4.83 -11.20
C TYR A 221 5.85 5.10 -10.25
N LEU A 222 4.73 4.45 -10.53
CA LEU A 222 3.48 4.50 -9.79
C LEU A 222 3.30 3.23 -8.95
N GLU A 223 2.60 3.33 -7.83
CA GLU A 223 2.42 2.19 -6.91
C GLU A 223 1.57 1.08 -7.52
N GLU A 224 0.66 1.43 -8.42
CA GLU A 224 -0.27 0.54 -9.09
C GLU A 224 0.34 -0.26 -10.25
N GLU A 225 1.58 0.02 -10.64
CA GLU A 225 2.28 -0.68 -11.71
C GLU A 225 3.50 -1.46 -11.19
N MET A 226 3.81 -1.39 -9.90
CA MET A 226 4.96 -2.07 -9.31
C MET A 226 4.54 -3.25 -8.42
N ALA A 227 5.30 -4.33 -8.50
CA ALA A 227 5.33 -5.39 -7.51
C ALA A 227 6.78 -5.61 -7.06
N PHE A 228 6.95 -6.07 -5.83
CA PHE A 228 8.24 -6.29 -5.20
C PHE A 228 8.36 -7.75 -4.77
N VAL A 229 9.54 -8.34 -4.96
CA VAL A 229 9.83 -9.74 -4.64
C VAL A 229 11.29 -9.89 -4.18
N ASN A 230 11.54 -10.82 -3.28
CA ASN A 230 12.90 -11.25 -2.94
C ASN A 230 13.28 -12.52 -3.70
N ALA A 231 14.54 -12.60 -4.16
CA ALA A 231 15.07 -13.75 -4.86
C ALA A 231 15.24 -14.99 -3.97
N TYR A 232 15.46 -14.79 -2.67
CA TYR A 232 15.69 -15.87 -1.70
C TYR A 232 14.63 -15.88 -0.59
N ARG A 233 14.50 -17.05 0.05
CA ARG A 233 13.84 -17.22 1.36
C ARG A 233 14.82 -17.97 2.27
N GLY A 234 15.48 -17.24 3.16
CA GLY A 234 16.68 -17.75 3.83
C GLY A 234 17.76 -18.06 2.80
N THR A 235 18.37 -19.24 2.87
CA THR A 235 19.41 -19.66 1.92
C THR A 235 18.87 -20.24 0.60
N LYS A 236 17.55 -20.46 0.49
CA LYS A 236 16.97 -21.16 -0.67
C LYS A 236 16.50 -20.15 -1.72
N PRO A 237 16.97 -20.26 -2.99
CA PRO A 237 16.45 -19.44 -4.07
C PRO A 237 14.98 -19.81 -4.36
N LYS A 238 14.15 -18.80 -4.64
CA LYS A 238 12.75 -19.02 -5.05
C LYS A 238 12.68 -19.41 -6.53
N ASN A 239 11.64 -20.15 -6.91
CA ASN A 239 11.30 -20.37 -8.32
C ASN A 239 10.58 -19.11 -8.88
N LEU A 240 11.38 -18.09 -9.19
CA LEU A 240 10.93 -16.80 -9.68
C LEU A 240 10.26 -16.90 -11.05
N ARG A 241 10.76 -17.76 -11.95
CA ARG A 241 10.12 -17.95 -13.27
C ARG A 241 8.67 -18.41 -13.12
N ARG A 242 8.45 -19.43 -12.28
CA ARG A 242 7.10 -19.91 -11.98
C ARG A 242 6.27 -18.83 -11.30
N LEU A 243 6.82 -18.21 -10.25
CA LEU A 243 6.12 -17.20 -9.46
C LEU A 243 5.66 -16.01 -10.33
N ILE A 244 6.53 -15.49 -11.20
CA ILE A 244 6.24 -14.38 -12.10
C ILE A 244 5.20 -14.79 -13.15
N ARG A 245 5.37 -15.94 -13.78
CA ARG A 245 4.42 -16.44 -14.80
C ARG A 245 3.01 -16.63 -14.23
N GLU A 246 2.91 -17.15 -13.01
CA GLU A 246 1.62 -17.41 -12.36
C GLU A 246 1.01 -16.12 -11.78
N SER A 247 1.84 -15.23 -11.23
CA SER A 247 1.35 -14.07 -10.45
C SER A 247 1.22 -12.81 -11.27
N GLN A 248 2.14 -12.57 -12.20
CA GLN A 248 2.28 -11.35 -12.97
C GLN A 248 2.56 -11.68 -14.45
N PRO A 249 1.66 -12.42 -15.14
CA PRO A 249 1.88 -12.83 -16.53
C PRO A 249 1.98 -11.64 -17.51
N LYS A 250 1.56 -10.46 -17.07
CA LYS A 250 1.59 -9.21 -17.86
C LYS A 250 2.73 -8.27 -17.43
N ALA A 251 3.65 -8.72 -16.57
CA ALA A 251 4.82 -7.92 -16.25
C ALA A 251 5.65 -7.70 -17.51
N GLU A 252 5.95 -6.44 -17.79
CA GLU A 252 6.71 -6.02 -18.96
C GLU A 252 8.20 -6.09 -18.67
N ARG A 253 8.60 -5.72 -17.44
CA ARG A 253 10.01 -5.56 -17.07
C ARG A 253 10.27 -6.06 -15.65
N ILE A 254 11.42 -6.71 -15.49
CA ILE A 254 11.91 -7.20 -14.20
C ILE A 254 13.23 -6.49 -13.92
N ILE A 255 13.39 -5.94 -12.72
CA ILE A 255 14.54 -5.14 -12.32
C ILE A 255 15.22 -5.83 -11.13
N ALA A 256 16.41 -6.39 -11.35
CA ALA A 256 17.26 -6.98 -10.33
C ALA A 256 18.14 -5.91 -9.68
N LEU A 257 18.04 -5.74 -8.36
CA LEU A 257 18.72 -4.68 -7.62
C LEU A 257 20.15 -5.05 -7.19
N ASP A 258 20.61 -6.27 -7.41
CA ASP A 258 21.97 -6.70 -7.08
C ASP A 258 22.38 -7.94 -7.90
N GLY A 259 23.63 -8.39 -7.71
CA GLY A 259 24.18 -9.55 -8.42
C GLY A 259 23.54 -10.88 -8.01
N ARG A 260 23.03 -11.01 -6.78
CA ARG A 260 22.41 -12.27 -6.30
C ARG A 260 21.02 -12.44 -6.88
N ALA A 261 20.19 -11.40 -6.87
CA ALA A 261 18.90 -11.37 -7.55
C ALA A 261 19.07 -11.62 -9.06
N GLN A 262 20.06 -10.96 -9.68
CA GLN A 262 20.42 -11.16 -11.09
C GLN A 262 20.77 -12.63 -11.37
N TYR A 263 21.61 -13.24 -10.53
CA TYR A 263 22.03 -14.63 -10.68
C TYR A 263 20.83 -15.60 -10.65
N VAL A 264 19.89 -15.44 -9.71
CA VAL A 264 18.70 -16.32 -9.64
C VAL A 264 17.80 -16.15 -10.87
N LEU A 265 17.63 -14.92 -11.36
CA LEU A 265 16.86 -14.67 -12.59
C LEU A 265 17.54 -15.28 -13.83
N ALA A 266 18.86 -15.10 -13.96
CA ALA A 266 19.64 -15.62 -15.09
C ALA A 266 19.61 -17.15 -15.14
N THR A 267 19.86 -17.82 -14.00
CA THR A 267 19.82 -19.29 -13.89
C THR A 267 18.45 -19.88 -14.20
N GLN A 268 17.38 -19.10 -14.03
CA GLN A 268 16.01 -19.51 -14.37
C GLN A 268 15.58 -19.07 -15.78
N GLY A 269 16.46 -18.41 -16.54
CA GLY A 269 16.16 -17.92 -17.89
C GLY A 269 15.08 -16.83 -17.92
N VAL A 270 15.04 -15.97 -16.91
CA VAL A 270 14.07 -14.87 -16.81
C VAL A 270 14.72 -13.57 -17.29
N PRO A 271 14.24 -12.94 -18.38
CA PRO A 271 14.77 -11.67 -18.87
C PRO A 271 14.62 -10.55 -17.82
N HIS A 272 15.67 -9.76 -17.62
CA HIS A 272 15.66 -8.71 -16.60
C HIS A 272 16.68 -7.61 -16.89
N TYR A 273 16.46 -6.45 -16.27
CA TYR A 273 17.41 -5.36 -16.17
C TYR A 273 18.18 -5.48 -14.86
N ARG A 274 19.45 -5.13 -14.87
CA ARG A 274 20.28 -5.02 -13.67
C ARG A 274 20.46 -3.55 -13.30
N VAL A 275 20.26 -3.24 -12.02
CA VAL A 275 20.68 -1.97 -11.44
C VAL A 275 21.51 -2.21 -10.18
N ALA A 276 22.27 -1.21 -9.76
CA ALA A 276 23.02 -1.29 -8.51
C ALA A 276 22.08 -1.29 -7.29
N HIS A 277 22.54 -1.90 -6.20
CA HIS A 277 21.75 -1.95 -4.97
C HIS A 277 21.64 -0.55 -4.36
N PRO A 278 20.46 -0.12 -3.88
CA PRO A 278 20.26 1.21 -3.29
C PRO A 278 21.22 1.52 -2.13
N GLN A 279 21.63 0.51 -1.35
CA GLN A 279 22.61 0.70 -0.28
C GLN A 279 24.01 1.04 -0.81
N PHE A 280 24.41 0.46 -1.95
CA PHE A 280 25.69 0.77 -2.59
C PHE A 280 25.68 2.23 -3.07
N ILE A 281 24.61 2.64 -3.77
CA ILE A 281 24.42 4.02 -4.23
C ILE A 281 24.45 5.01 -3.07
N LYS A 282 23.72 4.71 -1.99
CA LYS A 282 23.68 5.57 -0.79
C LYS A 282 25.06 5.76 -0.16
N ARG A 283 25.87 4.70 -0.09
CA ARG A 283 27.18 4.72 0.60
C ARG A 283 28.29 5.34 -0.23
N PHE A 284 28.34 5.06 -1.53
CA PHE A 284 29.51 5.37 -2.36
C PHE A 284 29.24 6.41 -3.44
N GLU A 285 27.98 6.74 -3.70
CA GLU A 285 27.60 7.53 -4.86
C GLU A 285 26.53 8.60 -4.55
N HIS A 286 26.54 9.20 -3.36
CA HIS A 286 25.56 10.24 -2.98
C HIS A 286 25.38 11.36 -4.05
N PRO A 287 26.46 11.88 -4.68
CA PRO A 287 26.35 12.83 -5.79
C PRO A 287 25.72 12.25 -7.07
N LYS A 288 25.73 10.92 -7.24
CA LYS A 288 25.18 10.22 -8.42
C LYS A 288 23.78 9.64 -8.18
N SER A 289 23.09 10.03 -7.11
CA SER A 289 21.68 9.68 -6.90
C SER A 289 20.80 10.02 -8.11
N GLN A 290 21.09 11.13 -8.81
CA GLN A 290 20.43 11.51 -10.06
C GLN A 290 20.70 10.51 -11.21
N ARG A 291 21.91 9.94 -11.28
CA ARG A 291 22.24 8.91 -12.27
C ARG A 291 21.44 7.64 -12.02
N TYR A 292 21.26 7.26 -10.75
CA TYR A 292 20.43 6.10 -10.39
C TYR A 292 18.96 6.31 -10.77
N VAL A 293 18.40 7.49 -10.48
CA VAL A 293 17.05 7.88 -10.92
C VAL A 293 16.93 7.87 -12.45
N ARG A 294 17.92 8.41 -13.17
CA ARG A 294 17.96 8.39 -14.63
C ARG A 294 17.99 6.97 -15.18
N GLN A 295 18.80 6.08 -14.62
CA GLN A 295 18.84 4.67 -15.02
C GLN A 295 17.47 4.00 -14.84
N LEU A 296 16.79 4.22 -13.71
CA LEU A 296 15.44 3.70 -13.47
C LEU A 296 14.43 4.27 -14.46
N LYS A 297 14.55 5.56 -14.80
CA LYS A 297 13.71 6.24 -15.79
C LYS A 297 13.94 5.68 -17.20
N ASP A 298 15.19 5.45 -17.58
CA ASP A 298 15.54 4.85 -18.87
C ASP A 298 14.95 3.43 -18.99
N ILE A 299 14.99 2.63 -17.92
CA ILE A 299 14.35 1.29 -17.90
C ILE A 299 12.83 1.42 -18.06
N ARG A 300 12.22 2.41 -17.42
CA ARG A 300 10.78 2.68 -17.53
C ARG A 300 10.38 3.04 -18.96
N GLU A 301 11.16 3.91 -19.61
CA GLU A 301 10.88 4.47 -20.93
C GLU A 301 11.38 3.57 -22.07
N ALA A 302 12.24 2.59 -21.80
CA ALA A 302 12.80 1.70 -22.82
C ALA A 302 11.70 1.01 -23.62
N ASN A 303 11.59 1.35 -24.91
CA ASN A 303 10.83 0.56 -25.88
C ASN A 303 11.42 -0.84 -25.99
N GLN A 304 10.62 -1.84 -26.36
CA GLN A 304 11.08 -3.25 -26.48
C GLN A 304 12.35 -3.41 -27.33
N SER A 305 12.61 -2.49 -28.28
CA SER A 305 13.83 -2.48 -29.11
C SER A 305 15.12 -2.10 -28.36
N TYR A 306 15.05 -1.37 -27.24
CA TYR A 306 16.23 -0.94 -26.44
C TYR A 306 16.74 -2.00 -25.47
N ALA A 307 15.95 -3.06 -25.20
CA ALA A 307 16.33 -4.12 -24.28
C ALA A 307 17.65 -4.80 -24.69
N ASN A 308 17.97 -4.85 -25.99
CA ASN A 308 19.20 -5.47 -26.50
C ASN A 308 20.50 -4.75 -26.13
N ARG A 309 20.48 -3.49 -25.67
CA ARG A 309 21.70 -2.78 -25.19
C ARG A 309 22.09 -3.11 -23.75
N TYR A 310 21.16 -3.64 -22.95
CA TYR A 310 21.36 -3.92 -21.52
C TYR A 310 21.11 -5.39 -21.15
N LEU A 311 20.61 -6.20 -22.09
CA LEU A 311 20.66 -7.65 -21.99
C LEU A 311 22.11 -8.10 -22.22
N TYR A 312 22.77 -8.52 -21.15
CA TYR A 312 24.00 -9.30 -21.29
C TYR A 312 23.69 -10.50 -22.18
N LYS A 313 24.45 -10.67 -23.27
CA LYS A 313 24.70 -12.02 -23.81
C LYS A 313 25.37 -12.77 -22.67
N VAL A 314 24.67 -13.75 -22.10
CA VAL A 314 25.19 -14.65 -21.06
C VAL A 314 26.40 -15.39 -21.61
#